data_AF-A0A2V6TTQ1-F1
#
_entry.id   AF-A0A2V6TTQ1-F1
#
_cell.length_a   1.000
_cell.length_b   1.000
_cell.length_c   1.000
_cell.angle_alpha   90.00
_cell.angle_beta   90.00
_cell.angle_gamma   90.00
#
_symmetry.space_group_name_H-M   'P 1'
#
loop_
_entity.id
_entity.type
_entity.pdbx_description
1 polymer ?
#
loop_
_entity_poly.entity_id
_entity_poly.type
_entity_poly.pdbx_seq_one_letter_code
_entity_poly.pdbx_strand_id
1 'polypeptide(L)'
;MAETKSTRAHLIAGGFPPGSLAGHDHDYARLKLLGLLAEQGVAASAANDLADVEKWLPSSRLLITYVAGPYPDAAQCRAIQRWLEAGGRWLGLHGTSGGRAERVEGARQRRTVKTEHHALLGSYFLTHPPICKIRVDVKGGESP
;
A
#
# COMPACT_ATOMS: atom_id res chain seq x y z
N MET A 1 33.92 9.09 -3.84
CA MET A 1 32.68 9.34 -4.62
C MET A 1 31.53 8.82 -3.79
N ALA A 2 30.62 9.69 -3.34
CA ALA A 2 29.37 9.21 -2.73
C ALA A 2 28.57 8.55 -3.83
N GLU A 3 28.31 7.25 -3.72
CA GLU A 3 27.31 6.60 -4.58
C GLU A 3 26.01 7.41 -4.45
N THR A 4 25.58 8.02 -5.54
CA THR A 4 24.20 8.45 -5.68
C THR A 4 23.36 7.20 -5.55
N LYS A 5 22.83 6.92 -4.35
CA LYS A 5 21.91 5.81 -4.11
C LYS A 5 20.80 5.91 -5.14
N SER A 6 20.84 5.03 -6.14
CA SER A 6 19.79 4.89 -7.14
C SER A 6 18.45 4.80 -6.41
N THR A 7 17.54 5.73 -6.67
CA THR A 7 16.22 5.71 -6.07
C THR A 7 15.47 4.54 -6.69
N ARG A 8 15.27 3.48 -5.88
CA ARG A 8 14.47 2.30 -6.26
C ARG A 8 13.15 2.31 -5.51
N ALA A 9 12.09 1.91 -6.21
CA ALA A 9 10.78 1.62 -5.63
C ALA A 9 10.55 0.10 -5.54
N HIS A 10 9.82 -0.33 -4.53
CA HIS A 10 9.19 -1.64 -4.48
C HIS A 10 7.69 -1.47 -4.64
N LEU A 11 7.12 -2.02 -5.72
CA LEU A 11 5.70 -1.97 -6.01
C LEU A 11 5.05 -3.30 -5.68
N ILE A 12 4.01 -3.29 -4.85
CA ILE A 12 3.20 -4.45 -4.52
C ILE A 12 1.77 -4.19 -5.00
N ALA A 13 1.29 -4.99 -5.94
CA ALA A 13 -0.09 -4.89 -6.42
C ALA A 13 -0.68 -6.29 -6.58
N GLY A 14 -1.78 -6.58 -5.88
CA GLY A 14 -2.44 -7.88 -5.94
C GLY A 14 -3.56 -8.06 -4.92
N GLY A 15 -4.33 -9.13 -5.10
CA GLY A 15 -5.50 -9.43 -4.28
C GLY A 15 -5.37 -10.76 -3.54
N PHE A 16 -6.22 -10.94 -2.52
CA PHE A 16 -6.32 -12.16 -1.75
C PHE A 16 -7.69 -12.85 -1.90
N PRO A 17 -7.73 -14.19 -1.97
CA PRO A 17 -6.59 -15.13 -2.03
C PRO A 17 -5.77 -15.00 -3.33
N PRO A 18 -4.57 -15.60 -3.43
CA PRO A 18 -3.76 -15.56 -4.65
C PRO A 18 -4.56 -15.91 -5.91
N GLY A 19 -4.47 -15.07 -6.94
CA GLY A 19 -5.23 -15.21 -8.19
C GLY A 19 -6.62 -14.53 -8.17
N SER A 20 -7.07 -14.01 -7.03
CA SER A 20 -8.31 -13.24 -6.93
C SER A 20 -8.10 -11.78 -7.32
N LEU A 21 -9.07 -11.22 -8.05
CA LEU A 21 -9.15 -9.77 -8.27
C LEU A 21 -9.61 -9.02 -7.01
N ALA A 22 -10.28 -9.70 -6.07
CA ALA A 22 -10.80 -9.12 -4.83
C ALA A 22 -11.54 -7.76 -5.02
N GLY A 23 -12.23 -7.59 -6.15
CA GLY A 23 -12.95 -6.36 -6.49
C GLY A 23 -12.11 -5.24 -7.13
N HIS A 24 -10.88 -5.51 -7.54
CA HIS A 24 -9.94 -4.51 -8.05
C HIS A 24 -9.22 -4.98 -9.32
N ASP A 25 -8.85 -4.02 -10.18
CA ASP A 25 -7.97 -4.26 -11.32
C ASP A 25 -6.51 -3.97 -10.93
N HIS A 26 -5.84 -4.97 -10.36
CA HIS A 26 -4.45 -4.86 -9.94
C HIS A 26 -3.47 -4.78 -11.12
N ASP A 27 -3.83 -5.34 -12.28
CA ASP A 27 -2.97 -5.36 -13.46
C ASP A 27 -2.89 -3.98 -14.10
N TYR A 28 -4.03 -3.31 -14.23
CA TYR A 28 -4.07 -1.91 -14.66
C TYR A 28 -3.26 -1.01 -13.71
N ALA A 29 -3.49 -1.12 -12.40
CA ALA A 29 -2.77 -0.31 -11.42
C ALA A 29 -1.26 -0.55 -11.48
N ARG A 30 -0.83 -1.83 -11.56
CA ARG A 30 0.58 -2.18 -11.68
C ARG A 30 1.21 -1.60 -12.94
N LEU A 31 0.56 -1.76 -14.09
CA LEU A 31 1.05 -1.23 -15.36
C LEU A 31 1.23 0.29 -15.32
N LYS A 32 0.23 1.02 -14.80
CA LYS A 32 0.28 2.48 -14.71
C LYS A 32 1.37 2.97 -13.75
N LEU A 33 1.49 2.35 -12.58
CA LEU A 33 2.51 2.74 -11.60
C LEU A 33 3.92 2.45 -12.10
N LEU A 34 4.16 1.30 -12.75
CA LEU A 34 5.46 0.99 -13.35
C LEU A 34 5.81 1.94 -14.49
N GLY A 35 4.83 2.30 -15.34
CA GLY A 35 5.02 3.30 -16.39
C GLY A 35 5.45 4.65 -15.82
N LEU A 36 4.74 5.15 -14.81
CA LEU A 36 5.08 6.40 -14.14
C LEU A 36 6.47 6.37 -13.50
N LEU A 37 6.84 5.27 -12.83
CA LEU A 37 8.17 5.13 -12.24
C LEU A 37 9.27 5.15 -13.32
N ALA A 38 9.04 4.48 -14.45
CA ALA A 38 9.97 4.48 -15.58
C ALA A 38 10.13 5.87 -16.20
N GLU A 39 9.04 6.62 -16.37
CA GLU A 39 9.07 8.02 -16.84
C GLU A 39 9.91 8.92 -15.91
N GLN A 40 9.92 8.64 -14.61
CA GLN A 40 10.72 9.36 -13.62
C GLN A 40 12.15 8.81 -13.44
N GLY A 41 12.55 7.79 -14.21
CA GLY A 41 13.87 7.16 -14.06
C GLY A 41 14.05 6.37 -12.76
N VAL A 42 12.96 5.99 -12.09
CA VAL A 42 12.97 5.23 -10.83
C VAL A 42 12.91 3.74 -11.15
N ALA A 43 13.99 3.01 -10.84
CA ALA A 43 14.00 1.56 -11.00
C ALA A 43 12.97 0.92 -10.04
N ALA A 44 12.25 -0.11 -10.49
CA ALA A 44 11.23 -0.75 -9.68
C ALA A 44 11.45 -2.26 -9.59
N SER A 45 11.22 -2.83 -8.40
CA SER A 45 10.85 -4.25 -8.27
C SER A 45 9.34 -4.38 -8.11
N ALA A 46 8.77 -5.52 -8.50
CA ALA A 46 7.33 -5.77 -8.45
C ALA A 46 7.01 -7.08 -7.71
N ALA A 47 5.93 -7.08 -6.94
CA ALA A 47 5.38 -8.26 -6.26
C ALA A 47 3.85 -8.24 -6.27
N ASN A 48 3.24 -9.40 -5.97
CA ASN A 48 1.78 -9.57 -5.91
C ASN A 48 1.23 -9.54 -4.46
N ASP A 49 2.09 -9.73 -3.47
CA ASP A 49 1.75 -9.70 -2.05
C ASP A 49 2.99 -9.25 -1.23
N LEU A 50 2.86 -9.27 0.09
CA LEU A 50 3.90 -8.82 1.01
C LEU A 50 4.88 -9.92 1.45
N ALA A 51 4.80 -11.13 0.91
CA ALA A 51 5.62 -12.26 1.39
C ALA A 51 7.12 -11.95 1.37
N ASP A 52 7.60 -11.26 0.34
CA ASP A 52 9.01 -10.90 0.16
C ASP A 52 9.34 -9.45 0.59
N VAL A 53 8.45 -8.76 1.31
CA VAL A 53 8.64 -7.33 1.62
C VAL A 53 9.97 -7.07 2.35
N GLU A 54 10.34 -7.93 3.30
CA GLU A 54 11.59 -7.79 4.07
C GLU A 54 12.84 -7.90 3.20
N LYS A 55 12.77 -8.67 2.11
CA LYS A 55 13.87 -8.85 1.16
C LYS A 55 14.08 -7.60 0.30
N TRP A 56 13.00 -6.93 -0.09
CA TRP A 56 13.06 -5.82 -1.04
C TRP A 56 13.22 -4.44 -0.41
N LEU A 57 12.74 -4.23 0.82
CA LEU A 57 12.85 -2.94 1.51
C LEU A 57 14.28 -2.42 1.66
N PRO A 58 15.32 -3.21 2.02
CA PRO A 58 16.68 -2.70 2.21
C PRO A 58 17.28 -2.05 0.96
N SER A 59 16.84 -2.46 -0.24
CA SER A 59 17.30 -1.92 -1.52
C SER A 59 16.39 -0.83 -2.09
N SER A 60 15.28 -0.52 -1.44
CA SER A 60 14.23 0.39 -1.94
C SER A 60 14.08 1.61 -1.03
N ARG A 61 13.89 2.79 -1.61
CA ARG A 61 13.59 4.03 -0.86
C ARG A 61 12.10 4.34 -0.79
N LEU A 62 11.33 3.76 -1.71
CA LEU A 62 9.88 3.94 -1.82
C LEU A 62 9.21 2.56 -1.84
N LEU A 63 8.15 2.40 -1.05
CA LEU A 63 7.22 1.26 -1.08
C LEU A 63 5.91 1.80 -1.62
N ILE A 64 5.38 1.19 -2.67
CA ILE A 64 4.05 1.50 -3.21
C ILE A 64 3.20 0.25 -3.08
N THR A 65 2.02 0.37 -2.49
CA THR A 65 1.10 -0.76 -2.35
C THR A 65 -0.26 -0.41 -2.96
N TYR A 66 -0.80 -1.33 -3.75
CA TYR A 66 -2.18 -1.34 -4.25
C TYR A 66 -2.74 -2.76 -4.09
N VAL A 67 -3.07 -3.10 -2.84
CA VAL A 67 -3.39 -4.49 -2.45
C VAL A 67 -4.81 -4.61 -1.92
N ALA A 68 -5.41 -5.78 -2.09
CA ALA A 68 -6.71 -6.15 -1.51
C ALA A 68 -6.54 -7.40 -0.63
N GLY A 69 -5.66 -7.27 0.36
CA GLY A 69 -5.13 -8.38 1.14
C GLY A 69 -4.10 -9.23 0.37
N PRO A 70 -3.35 -10.12 1.07
CA PRO A 70 -3.25 -10.15 2.52
C PRO A 70 -2.56 -8.88 3.01
N TYR A 71 -2.98 -8.38 4.17
CA TYR A 71 -2.33 -7.24 4.81
C TYR A 71 -1.09 -7.72 5.57
N PRO A 72 -0.08 -6.85 5.79
CA PRO A 72 1.13 -7.28 6.47
C PRO A 72 0.85 -7.92 7.83
N ASP A 73 1.50 -9.05 8.08
CA ASP A 73 1.52 -9.67 9.40
C ASP A 73 2.40 -8.89 10.38
N ALA A 74 2.53 -9.38 11.62
CA ALA A 74 3.32 -8.71 12.65
C ALA A 74 4.83 -8.63 12.32
N ALA A 75 5.40 -9.64 11.65
CA ALA A 75 6.81 -9.62 11.26
C ALA A 75 7.05 -8.58 10.15
N GLN A 76 6.19 -8.60 9.13
CA GLN A 76 6.19 -7.66 8.02
C GLN A 76 5.94 -6.23 8.50
N CYS A 77 5.01 -6.01 9.43
CA CYS A 77 4.77 -4.70 10.06
C CYS A 77 6.03 -4.18 10.75
N ARG A 78 6.70 -5.01 11.56
CA ARG A 78 7.97 -4.61 12.21
C ARG A 78 9.06 -4.28 11.21
N ALA A 79 9.15 -5.02 10.11
CA ALA A 79 10.12 -4.74 9.05
C ALA A 79 9.85 -3.42 8.33
N ILE A 80 8.59 -3.17 7.96
CA ILE A 80 8.16 -1.91 7.34
C ILE A 80 8.41 -0.74 8.31
N GLN A 81 8.10 -0.90 9.60
CA GLN A 81 8.34 0.11 10.62
C GLN A 81 9.82 0.49 10.72
N ARG A 82 10.72 -0.50 10.89
CA ARG A 82 12.17 -0.23 10.94
C ARG A 82 12.67 0.47 9.69
N TRP A 83 12.14 0.10 8.53
CA TRP A 83 12.50 0.72 7.26
C TRP A 83 11.99 2.17 7.15
N LEU A 84 10.76 2.45 7.62
CA LEU A 84 10.23 3.82 7.70
C LEU A 84 11.07 4.69 8.65
N GLU A 85 11.41 4.17 9.83
CA GLU A 85 12.29 4.82 10.81
C GLU A 85 13.68 5.11 10.22
N ALA A 86 14.18 4.24 9.33
CA ALA A 86 15.42 4.44 8.57
C ALA A 86 15.29 5.41 7.37
N GLY A 87 14.14 6.08 7.22
CA GLY A 87 13.90 7.08 6.18
C GLY A 87 13.26 6.54 4.90
N GLY A 88 12.70 5.33 4.93
CA GLY A 88 11.80 4.84 3.90
C GLY A 88 10.55 5.71 3.73
N ARG A 89 9.84 5.53 2.61
CA ARG A 89 8.58 6.23 2.32
C ARG A 89 7.54 5.26 1.78
N TRP A 90 6.40 5.17 2.44
CA TRP A 90 5.31 4.31 1.99
C TRP A 90 4.17 5.11 1.38
N LEU A 91 3.87 4.83 0.11
CA LEU A 91 2.67 5.28 -0.58
C LEU A 91 1.63 4.14 -0.62
N GLY A 92 0.67 4.19 0.30
CA GLY A 92 -0.44 3.25 0.36
C GLY A 92 -1.63 3.72 -0.48
N LEU A 93 -2.06 2.93 -1.47
CA LEU A 93 -3.14 3.29 -2.38
C LEU A 93 -4.37 2.40 -2.17
N HIS A 94 -5.54 3.04 -2.13
CA HIS A 94 -6.85 2.40 -2.19
C HIS A 94 -7.02 1.24 -1.17
N GLY A 95 -7.04 -0.01 -1.65
CA GLY A 95 -7.26 -1.20 -0.84
C GLY A 95 -6.19 -1.42 0.24
N THR A 96 -5.03 -0.76 0.16
CA THR A 96 -4.00 -0.80 1.20
C THR A 96 -4.54 -0.47 2.57
N SER A 97 -5.48 0.47 2.70
CA SER A 97 -6.09 0.82 3.99
C SER A 97 -7.13 -0.19 4.51
N GLY A 98 -7.40 -1.25 3.75
CA GLY A 98 -8.36 -2.27 4.13
C GLY A 98 -7.91 -3.15 5.30
N GLY A 99 -8.77 -4.09 5.67
CA GLY A 99 -8.53 -5.01 6.77
C GLY A 99 -9.50 -6.19 6.76
N ARG A 100 -9.40 -7.05 7.77
CA ARG A 100 -10.43 -8.07 8.02
C ARG A 100 -11.70 -7.38 8.53
N ALA A 101 -12.85 -7.75 7.99
CA ALA A 101 -14.15 -7.28 8.48
C ALA A 101 -14.83 -8.35 9.34
N GLU A 102 -15.26 -8.00 10.55
CA GLU A 102 -16.01 -8.88 11.46
C GLU A 102 -17.48 -8.51 11.50
N ARG A 103 -18.33 -9.51 11.78
CA ARG A 103 -19.74 -9.26 12.06
C ARG A 103 -19.86 -8.60 13.42
N VAL A 104 -20.72 -7.59 13.51
CA VAL A 104 -21.08 -6.96 14.78
C VAL A 104 -22.45 -7.51 15.17
N GLU A 105 -22.54 -8.12 16.34
CA GLU A 105 -23.81 -8.65 16.85
C GLU A 105 -24.85 -7.53 16.96
N GLY A 106 -26.08 -7.80 16.47
CA GLY A 106 -27.15 -6.80 16.45
C GLY A 106 -27.04 -5.71 15.36
N ALA A 107 -25.99 -5.70 14.54
CA ALA A 107 -25.85 -4.73 13.44
C ALA A 107 -25.75 -5.39 12.06
N ARG A 108 -26.37 -4.77 11.05
CA ARG A 108 -26.24 -5.19 9.64
C ARG A 108 -24.84 -4.92 9.07
N GLN A 109 -24.12 -3.96 9.65
CA GLN A 109 -22.82 -3.54 9.16
C GLN A 109 -21.70 -4.41 9.74
N ARG A 110 -20.66 -4.63 8.93
CA ARG A 110 -19.42 -5.25 9.38
C ARG A 110 -18.46 -4.16 9.87
N ARG A 111 -17.60 -4.51 10.82
CA ARG A 111 -16.58 -3.60 11.35
C ARG A 111 -15.19 -4.07 10.94
N THR A 112 -14.35 -3.14 10.48
CA THR A 112 -12.93 -3.40 10.25
C THR A 112 -12.22 -3.69 11.58
N VAL A 113 -11.53 -4.82 11.64
CA VAL A 113 -10.67 -5.21 12.75
C VAL A 113 -9.37 -4.43 12.63
N LYS A 114 -9.11 -3.55 13.57
CA LYS A 114 -7.84 -2.81 13.62
C LYS A 114 -6.72 -3.76 14.04
N THR A 115 -5.57 -3.60 13.40
CA THR A 115 -4.37 -4.42 13.56
C THR A 115 -3.15 -3.50 13.49
N GLU A 116 -1.96 -4.03 13.76
CA GLU A 116 -0.68 -3.29 13.68
C GLU A 116 -0.50 -2.59 12.33
N HIS A 117 -0.89 -3.23 11.23
CA HIS A 117 -0.91 -2.66 9.88
C HIS A 117 -1.60 -1.29 9.83
N HIS A 118 -2.77 -1.16 10.46
CA HIS A 118 -3.54 0.08 10.43
C HIS A 118 -2.90 1.18 11.28
N ALA A 119 -2.29 0.81 12.41
CA ALA A 119 -1.54 1.74 13.23
C ALA A 119 -0.29 2.24 12.49
N LEU A 120 0.41 1.35 11.78
CA LEU A 120 1.60 1.67 11.00
C LEU A 120 1.30 2.55 9.78
N LEU A 121 0.21 2.25 9.07
CA LEU A 121 -0.23 3.05 7.92
C LEU A 121 -0.81 4.41 8.35
N GLY A 122 -1.30 4.53 9.58
CA GLY A 122 -2.00 5.72 10.08
C GLY A 122 -3.41 5.89 9.53
N SER A 123 -3.98 4.88 8.86
CA SER A 123 -5.33 4.90 8.31
C SER A 123 -5.99 3.52 8.28
N TYR A 124 -7.32 3.50 8.16
CA TYR A 124 -8.09 2.28 7.95
C TYR A 124 -9.40 2.57 7.20
N PHE A 125 -9.85 1.59 6.42
CA PHE A 125 -11.07 1.67 5.65
C PHE A 125 -12.32 1.52 6.53
N LEU A 126 -13.31 2.38 6.28
CA LEU A 126 -14.62 2.35 6.93
C LEU A 126 -15.71 1.83 5.98
N THR A 127 -15.90 2.52 4.86
CA THR A 127 -16.90 2.19 3.85
C THR A 127 -16.55 2.83 2.52
N HIS A 128 -17.09 2.27 1.44
CA HIS A 128 -16.85 2.78 0.09
C HIS A 128 -17.80 3.96 -0.19
N PRO A 129 -17.32 5.11 -0.69
CA PRO A 129 -18.19 6.17 -1.19
C PRO A 129 -18.87 5.72 -2.51
N PRO A 130 -19.84 6.45 -3.07
CA PRO A 130 -20.30 6.15 -4.43
C PRO A 130 -19.14 6.20 -5.45
N ILE A 131 -19.14 5.30 -6.45
CA ILE A 131 -18.17 5.34 -7.56
C ILE A 131 -18.57 6.47 -8.50
N CYS A 132 -18.06 7.67 -8.24
CA CYS A 132 -18.34 8.86 -9.05
C CYS A 132 -17.18 9.86 -8.99
N LYS A 133 -17.27 10.91 -9.81
CA LYS A 133 -16.36 12.06 -9.68
C LYS A 133 -16.71 12.80 -8.38
N ILE A 134 -15.70 13.06 -7.56
CA ILE A 134 -15.84 13.80 -6.31
C ILE A 134 -14.99 15.07 -6.43
N ARG A 135 -15.51 16.19 -5.90
CA ARG A 135 -14.72 17.43 -5.77
C ARG A 135 -13.67 17.24 -4.68
N VAL A 136 -12.40 17.46 -5.04
CA VAL A 136 -11.28 17.46 -4.10
C VAL A 136 -10.80 18.89 -3.93
N ASP A 137 -10.81 19.39 -2.69
CA ASP A 137 -10.25 20.69 -2.33
C ASP A 137 -8.89 20.48 -1.66
N VAL A 138 -7.85 21.16 -2.17
CA VAL A 138 -6.50 21.10 -1.59
C VAL A 138 -6.50 21.80 -0.23
N LYS A 139 -5.95 21.14 0.79
CA LYS A 139 -5.72 21.70 2.13
C LYS A 139 -4.24 21.64 2.46
N GLY A 140 -3.70 22.71 3.06
CA GLY A 140 -2.27 22.80 3.39
C GLY A 140 -1.37 22.98 2.17
N GLY A 141 -1.73 23.88 1.24
CA GLY A 141 -1.07 24.06 -0.06
C GLY A 141 0.37 24.55 -0.05
N GLU A 142 0.98 24.73 1.13
CA GLU A 142 2.41 25.01 1.29
C GLU A 142 3.24 23.74 1.54
N SER A 143 2.59 22.58 1.70
CA SER A 143 3.30 21.30 1.70
C SER A 143 3.91 21.06 0.31
N PRO A 144 5.19 20.62 0.23
CA PRO A 144 5.86 20.30 -1.04
C PRO A 144 5.11 19.29 -1.90
#